data_AF-A0A7C4XSU5-F1
#
_entry.id   AF-A0A7C4XSU5-F1
#
_cell.length_a   1.000
_cell.length_b   1.000
_cell.length_c   1.000
_cell.angle_alpha   90.00
_cell.angle_beta   90.00
_cell.angle_gamma   90.00
#
_symmetry.space_group_name_H-M   'P 1'
#
loop_
_entity.id
_entity.type
_entity.pdbx_description
1 polymer ?
#
loop_
_entity_poly.entity_id
_entity_poly.type
_entity_poly.pdbx_seq_one_letter_code
_entity_poly.pdbx_strand_id
1 'polypeptide(L)'
;MMGTLGFVDEHNMSMLTDLYELTMCASYFDHKKFEPATFDLFIRRLPPNRSYFLFAGLEQVLLFLERMRFTEEHIEYLKGLGFKEDFLDYLRNFRFSGDVWAIPEG
;
A
#
# COMPACT_ATOMS: atom_id res chain seq x y z
N MET A 1 21.68 -3.19 3.40
CA MET A 1 21.14 -2.92 4.75
C MET A 1 19.63 -3.00 4.63
N MET A 2 18.99 -3.96 5.31
CA MET A 2 17.53 -4.13 5.28
C MET A 2 16.94 -2.89 5.95
N GLY A 3 16.31 -1.99 5.18
CA GLY A 3 15.81 -0.72 5.69
C GLY A 3 14.49 -0.98 6.39
N THR A 4 14.47 -0.93 7.72
CA THR A 4 13.24 -1.04 8.51
C THR A 4 12.63 0.35 8.69
N LEU A 5 11.31 0.44 8.54
CA LEU A 5 10.51 1.64 8.81
C LEU A 5 9.96 1.55 10.24
N GLY A 6 10.86 1.63 11.23
CA GLY A 6 10.50 1.36 12.62
C GLY A 6 10.14 -0.11 12.84
N PHE A 7 8.87 -0.39 13.16
CA PHE A 7 8.37 -1.76 13.32
C PHE A 7 7.90 -2.40 12.00
N VAL A 8 7.93 -1.65 10.89
CA VAL A 8 7.51 -2.11 9.57
C VAL A 8 8.73 -2.62 8.79
N ASP A 9 8.61 -3.83 8.26
CA ASP A 9 9.67 -4.50 7.50
C ASP A 9 9.10 -5.32 6.33
N GLU A 10 9.98 -5.92 5.54
CA GLU A 10 9.59 -6.67 4.33
C GLU A 10 8.67 -7.87 4.65
N HIS A 11 8.62 -8.34 5.89
CA HIS A 11 7.74 -9.42 6.32
C HIS A 11 6.33 -8.94 6.67
N ASN A 12 6.11 -7.67 7.00
CA ASN A 12 4.77 -7.19 7.39
C ASN A 12 4.20 -6.07 6.51
N MET A 13 5.01 -5.45 5.65
CA MET A 13 4.59 -4.32 4.79
C MET A 13 3.30 -4.59 4.00
N SER A 14 3.18 -5.74 3.34
CA SER A 14 2.02 -6.07 2.50
C SER A 14 0.73 -6.33 3.28
N MET A 15 0.86 -6.73 4.54
CA MET A 15 -0.26 -7.01 5.44
C MET A 15 -0.57 -5.84 6.37
N LEU A 16 0.17 -4.72 6.27
CA LEU A 16 -0.12 -3.48 6.98
C LEU A 16 -1.22 -2.70 6.28
N THR A 17 -2.41 -3.31 6.22
CA THR A 17 -3.61 -2.75 5.62
C THR A 17 -4.84 -3.36 6.30
N ASP A 18 -5.97 -2.69 6.23
CA ASP A 18 -7.22 -3.27 6.69
C ASP A 18 -7.70 -4.34 5.70
N LEU A 19 -8.29 -5.43 6.20
CA LEU A 19 -8.79 -6.54 5.36
C LEU A 19 -9.76 -6.05 4.27
N TYR A 20 -10.47 -4.95 4.52
CA TYR A 20 -11.36 -4.32 3.55
C TYR A 20 -10.65 -3.93 2.24
N GLU A 21 -9.40 -3.47 2.28
CA GLU A 21 -8.67 -3.08 1.07
C GLU A 21 -8.37 -4.29 0.18
N LEU A 22 -8.07 -5.44 0.80
CA LEU A 22 -7.83 -6.69 0.09
C LEU A 22 -9.12 -7.25 -0.53
N THR A 23 -10.24 -7.18 0.19
CA THR A 23 -11.54 -7.61 -0.36
C THR A 23 -12.02 -6.70 -1.49
N MET A 24 -11.78 -5.39 -1.39
CA MET A 24 -12.03 -4.45 -2.49
C MET A 24 -11.15 -4.76 -3.71
N CYS A 25 -9.85 -4.99 -3.49
CA CYS A 25 -8.92 -5.35 -4.55
C CYS A 25 -9.35 -6.64 -5.28
N ALA A 26 -9.76 -7.68 -4.53
CA ALA A 26 -10.30 -8.90 -5.10
C ALA A 26 -11.55 -8.65 -5.97
N SER A 27 -12.45 -7.76 -5.51
CA SER A 27 -13.62 -7.36 -6.30
C SER A 27 -13.24 -6.68 -7.62
N TYR A 28 -12.26 -5.76 -7.60
CA TYR A 28 -11.76 -5.14 -8.84
C TYR A 28 -11.12 -6.16 -9.77
N PHE A 29 -10.32 -7.09 -9.23
CA PHE A 29 -9.69 -8.16 -10.00
C PHE A 29 -10.73 -9.07 -10.68
N ASP A 30 -11.75 -9.51 -9.94
CA ASP A 30 -12.85 -10.35 -10.44
C ASP A 30 -13.61 -9.68 -11.61
N HIS A 31 -13.79 -8.35 -11.53
CA HIS A 31 -14.46 -7.57 -12.57
C HIS A 31 -13.51 -7.02 -13.65
N LYS A 32 -12.23 -7.43 -13.62
CA LYS A 32 -11.18 -7.01 -14.56
C LYS A 32 -11.03 -5.49 -14.66
N LYS A 33 -11.11 -4.81 -13.52
CA LYS A 33 -10.96 -3.36 -13.40
C LYS A 33 -9.50 -2.99 -13.18
N PHE A 34 -8.80 -2.82 -14.30
CA PHE A 34 -7.36 -2.50 -14.35
C PHE A 34 -7.08 -1.16 -15.05
N GLU A 35 -8.10 -0.31 -15.16
CA GLU A 35 -7.97 1.00 -15.76
C GLU A 35 -7.08 1.92 -14.88
N PRO A 36 -6.32 2.87 -15.46
CA PRO A 36 -5.56 3.85 -14.70
C PRO A 36 -6.46 4.63 -13.73
N ALA A 37 -5.96 4.87 -12.51
CA ALA A 37 -6.63 5.65 -11.49
C ALA A 37 -5.68 6.71 -10.90
N THR A 38 -6.24 7.81 -10.42
CA THR A 38 -5.50 8.92 -9.81
C THR A 38 -6.08 9.20 -8.42
N PHE A 39 -5.19 9.34 -7.43
CA PHE A 39 -5.53 9.65 -6.05
C PHE A 39 -4.69 10.82 -5.56
N ASP A 40 -5.34 11.80 -4.92
CA ASP A 40 -4.68 12.95 -4.31
C ASP A 40 -4.80 12.89 -2.78
N LEU A 41 -3.67 13.04 -2.08
CA LEU A 41 -3.63 13.17 -0.63
C LEU A 41 -3.48 14.64 -0.24
N PHE A 42 -4.46 15.15 0.50
CA PHE A 42 -4.45 16.54 0.97
C PHE A 42 -5.16 16.69 2.31
N ILE A 43 -4.85 17.77 3.01
CA ILE A 43 -5.44 18.10 4.31
C ILE A 43 -6.58 19.11 4.10
N ARG A 44 -7.75 18.81 4.67
CA ARG A 44 -8.95 19.66 4.48
C ARG A 44 -9.01 20.88 5.40
N ARG A 45 -8.42 20.81 6.59
CA ARG A 45 -8.49 21.86 7.62
C ARG A 45 -7.22 21.89 8.46
N LEU A 46 -6.80 23.09 8.84
CA LEU A 46 -5.76 23.31 9.84
C LEU A 46 -6.36 23.29 11.26
N PRO A 47 -5.62 22.81 12.27
CA PRO A 47 -5.98 23.03 13.68
C PRO A 47 -6.12 24.54 13.97
N PRO A 48 -7.02 24.97 14.87
CA PRO A 48 -7.34 26.39 15.08
C PRO A 48 -6.13 27.31 15.33
N ASN A 49 -5.06 26.76 15.92
CA ASN A 49 -3.86 27.52 16.30
C ASN A 49 -2.63 27.16 15.44
N ARG A 50 -2.82 26.65 14.22
CA ARG A 50 -1.73 26.36 13.28
C ARG A 50 -1.98 27.02 11.92
N SER A 51 -0.96 27.69 11.39
CA SER A 51 -1.05 28.40 10.10
C SER A 51 -0.55 27.56 8.92
N TYR A 52 0.20 26.48 9.15
CA TYR A 52 0.76 25.62 8.11
C TYR A 52 1.05 24.21 8.64
N PHE A 53 1.37 23.30 7.73
CA PHE A 53 1.95 21.98 8.02
C PHE A 53 3.34 21.89 7.42
N LEU A 54 4.20 21.12 8.09
CA LEU A 54 5.47 20.66 7.53
C LEU A 54 5.20 19.28 6.90
N PHE A 55 5.62 19.07 5.65
CA PHE A 55 5.50 17.78 5.02
C PHE A 55 6.73 16.93 5.35
N ALA A 56 6.49 15.73 5.86
CA ALA A 56 7.52 14.75 6.21
C ALA A 56 6.98 13.34 6.00
N GLY A 57 7.87 12.38 5.70
CA GLY A 57 7.51 10.98 5.48
C GLY A 57 7.68 10.49 4.03
N LEU A 58 8.26 11.29 3.14
CA LEU A 58 8.34 10.95 1.72
C LEU A 58 9.26 9.74 1.49
N GLU A 59 10.44 9.74 2.12
CA GLU A 59 11.40 8.64 2.03
C GLU A 59 10.77 7.31 2.44
N GLN A 60 10.00 7.31 3.53
CA GLN A 60 9.38 6.12 4.08
C GLN A 60 8.32 5.54 3.16
N VAL A 61 7.48 6.41 2.57
CA VAL A 61 6.46 5.97 1.60
C VAL A 61 7.12 5.41 0.34
N LEU A 62 8.17 6.05 -0.18
CA LEU A 62 8.89 5.55 -1.35
C LEU A 62 9.53 4.18 -1.10
N LEU A 63 10.15 4.01 0.07
CA LEU A 63 10.71 2.71 0.48
C LEU A 63 9.63 1.62 0.56
N PHE A 64 8.46 1.93 1.13
CA PHE A 64 7.34 1.02 1.21
C PHE A 64 6.84 0.61 -0.18
N LEU A 65 6.62 1.57 -1.08
CA LEU A 65 6.13 1.30 -2.43
C LEU A 65 7.12 0.46 -3.24
N GLU A 66 8.43 0.71 -3.10
CA GLU A 66 9.47 -0.05 -3.80
C GLU A 66 9.55 -1.50 -3.30
N ARG A 67 9.46 -1.71 -1.99
CA ARG A 67 9.80 -2.98 -1.34
C ARG A 67 8.64 -3.86 -0.94
N MET A 68 7.41 -3.36 -0.86
CA MET A 68 6.28 -4.17 -0.40
C MET A 68 6.06 -5.39 -1.30
N ARG A 69 6.00 -6.58 -0.70
CA ARG A 69 5.75 -7.87 -1.37
C ARG A 69 4.84 -8.74 -0.53
N PHE A 70 3.98 -9.53 -1.16
CA PHE A 70 3.31 -10.64 -0.48
C PHE A 70 4.28 -11.82 -0.37
N THR A 71 4.46 -12.33 0.85
CA THR A 71 5.24 -13.55 1.11
C THR A 71 4.34 -14.77 0.97
N GLU A 72 4.91 -15.97 0.83
CA GLU A 72 4.09 -17.18 0.76
C GLU A 72 3.27 -17.41 2.03
N GLU A 73 3.76 -16.98 3.19
CA GLU A 73 3.01 -17.02 4.45
C GLU A 73 1.74 -16.15 4.39
N HIS A 74 1.84 -14.95 3.79
CA HIS A 74 0.67 -14.08 3.59
C HIS A 74 -0.34 -14.73 2.65
N ILE A 75 0.15 -15.37 1.58
CA ILE A 75 -0.72 -16.02 0.61
C ILE A 75 -1.48 -17.18 1.25
N GLU A 76 -0.80 -18.02 2.03
CA GLU A 76 -1.46 -19.13 2.73
C GLU A 76 -2.49 -18.62 3.76
N TYR A 77 -2.17 -17.54 4.48
CA TYR A 77 -3.12 -16.90 5.39
C TYR A 77 -4.37 -16.40 4.64
N LEU A 78 -4.20 -15.67 3.54
CA LEU A 78 -5.31 -15.15 2.74
C LEU A 78 -6.12 -16.27 2.08
N LYS A 79 -5.48 -17.37 1.67
CA LYS A 79 -6.16 -18.58 1.22
C LYS A 79 -7.08 -19.14 2.29
N GLY A 80 -6.62 -19.20 3.55
CA GLY A 80 -7.42 -19.60 4.70
C GLY A 80 -8.63 -18.71 4.97
N LEU A 81 -8.59 -17.44 4.53
CA LEU A 81 -9.73 -16.50 4.60
C LEU A 81 -10.72 -16.64 3.42
N GLY A 82 -10.44 -17.50 2.44
CA GLY A 82 -11.33 -17.78 1.31
C GLY A 82 -11.11 -16.93 0.06
N PHE A 83 -9.96 -16.27 -0.07
CA PHE A 83 -9.58 -15.62 -1.33
C PHE A 83 -9.34 -16.66 -2.44
N LYS A 84 -9.68 -16.31 -3.69
CA LYS A 84 -9.55 -17.20 -4.86
C LYS A 84 -8.09 -17.33 -5.30
N GLU A 85 -7.72 -18.51 -5.79
CA GLU A 85 -6.33 -18.82 -6.16
C GLU A 85 -5.77 -17.90 -7.26
N ASP A 86 -6.57 -17.51 -8.25
CA ASP A 86 -6.16 -16.60 -9.33
C ASP A 86 -5.83 -15.19 -8.83
N PHE A 87 -6.58 -14.69 -7.84
CA PHE A 87 -6.26 -13.44 -7.16
C PHE A 87 -5.01 -13.58 -6.28
N LEU A 88 -4.82 -14.71 -5.60
CA LEU A 88 -3.61 -14.97 -4.82
C LEU A 88 -2.35 -15.02 -5.70
N ASP A 89 -2.45 -15.63 -6.88
CA ASP A 89 -1.38 -15.61 -7.90
C ASP A 89 -1.07 -14.18 -8.39
N TYR A 90 -2.08 -13.34 -8.51
CA TYR A 90 -1.88 -11.91 -8.77
C TYR A 90 -1.11 -11.23 -7.64
N LEU A 91 -1.47 -11.46 -6.37
CA LEU A 91 -0.79 -10.88 -5.21
C LEU A 91 0.68 -11.32 -5.09
N ARG A 92 1.00 -12.60 -5.37
CA ARG A 92 2.38 -13.12 -5.39
C ARG A 92 3.31 -12.28 -6.29
N ASN A 93 2.77 -11.86 -7.43
CA ASN A 93 3.51 -11.13 -8.45
C ASN A 93 3.35 -9.61 -8.35
N PHE A 94 2.54 -9.12 -7.41
CA PHE A 94 2.23 -7.70 -7.29
C PHE A 94 3.50 -6.86 -7.06
N ARG A 95 3.64 -5.79 -7.85
CA ARG A 95 4.65 -4.74 -7.70
C ARG A 95 3.96 -3.41 -7.94
N PHE A 96 4.26 -2.41 -7.11
CA PHE A 96 3.82 -1.06 -7.41
C PHE A 96 4.48 -0.60 -8.71
N SER A 97 3.66 -0.13 -9.65
CA SER A 97 4.07 0.31 -10.99
C SER A 97 3.57 1.71 -11.33
N GLY A 98 2.98 2.41 -10.36
CA GLY A 98 2.45 3.75 -10.55
C GLY A 98 3.52 4.82 -10.43
N ASP A 99 3.13 6.04 -10.80
CA ASP A 99 3.94 7.24 -10.63
C ASP A 99 3.53 7.97 -9.33
N VAL A 100 4.50 8.62 -8.69
CA VAL A 100 4.27 9.41 -7.47
C VAL A 100 4.83 10.82 -7.66
N TRP A 101 3.97 11.81 -7.47
CA TRP A 101 4.36 13.21 -7.37
C TRP A 101 4.17 13.68 -5.94
N ALA A 102 5.18 14.38 -5.41
CA ALA A 102 5.14 14.93 -4.07
C ALA A 102 5.85 16.28 -4.04
N ILE A 103 5.44 17.13 -3.10
CA ILE A 103 6.27 18.27 -2.69
C ILE A 103 7.53 17.75 -1.98
N PRO A 104 8.67 18.46 -2.05
CA PRO A 104 9.84 18.10 -1.26
C PRO A 104 9.50 18.06 0.23
N GLU A 105 10.14 17.14 0.96
CA GLU A 105 10.10 17.10 2.42
C GLU A 105 10.90 18.26 3.02
N GLY A 106 10.36 18.86 4.09
CA GLY A 106 10.90 20.09 4.71
C GLY A 106 10.18 21.34 4.25
#